data_AF-A0A348ZLA3-F1
#
_entry.id   AF-A0A348ZLA3-F1
#
_cell.length_a   1.000
_cell.length_b   1.000
_cell.length_c   1.000
_cell.angle_alpha   90.00
_cell.angle_beta   90.00
_cell.angle_gamma   90.00
#
_symmetry.space_group_name_H-M   'P 1'
#
loop_
_entity.id
_entity.type
_entity.pdbx_description
1 polymer ?
#
loop_
_entity_poly.entity_id
_entity_poly.type
_entity_poly.pdbx_seq_one_letter_code
_entity_poly.pdbx_strand_id
1 'polypeptide(L)'
;MVKIFTDSTSDLSKELLEKYNIDVIPLYIHLGDKEYKDGEEIGIQDAFKWSDENKTTPKTAACSVDDVIKAIEPYKESGDDVIVFTISGEMSSTLQVMRMAAEEMEYEDHVFVIDSRNLSTGIGLLIMEAAVMAEDGKSAEEIVAKVNEYIPKSRASFVIDTLVYLA
;
A
#
# COMPACT_ATOMS: atom_id res chain seq x y z
N MET A 1 -11.31 -17.12 2.66
CA MET A 1 -11.87 -15.75 2.44
C MET A 1 -10.81 -14.95 1.70
N VAL A 2 -11.16 -13.82 1.06
CA VAL A 2 -10.14 -12.93 0.46
C VAL A 2 -10.06 -11.66 1.30
N LYS A 3 -8.89 -11.38 1.88
CA LYS A 3 -8.60 -10.13 2.57
C LYS A 3 -7.81 -9.20 1.65
N ILE A 4 -8.24 -7.94 1.59
CA ILE A 4 -7.54 -6.90 0.83
C ILE A 4 -6.67 -6.07 1.76
N PHE A 5 -5.43 -5.86 1.34
CA PHE A 5 -4.48 -4.97 1.95
C PHE A 5 -3.99 -3.95 0.93
N THR A 6 -3.50 -2.83 1.44
CA THR A 6 -2.70 -1.88 0.66
C THR A 6 -1.61 -1.25 1.53
N ASP A 7 -0.71 -0.49 0.91
CA ASP A 7 0.21 0.35 1.64
C ASP A 7 -0.35 1.77 1.87
N SER A 8 0.30 2.56 2.73
CA SER A 8 -0.20 3.89 3.12
C SER A 8 -0.32 4.90 1.98
N THR A 9 0.26 4.61 0.81
CA THR A 9 0.26 5.53 -0.34
C THR A 9 -0.96 5.38 -1.26
N SER A 10 -1.94 4.53 -0.89
CA SER A 10 -3.19 4.38 -1.63
C SER A 10 -4.14 5.57 -1.49
N ASP A 11 -3.95 6.40 -0.46
CA ASP A 11 -4.76 7.57 -0.12
C ASP A 11 -6.27 7.30 -0.03
N LEU A 12 -6.66 6.06 0.30
CA LEU A 12 -8.05 5.73 0.57
C LEU A 12 -8.54 6.45 1.83
N SER A 13 -9.78 6.95 1.80
CA SER A 13 -10.39 7.54 2.98
C SER A 13 -10.67 6.46 4.03
N LYS A 14 -10.68 6.86 5.31
CA LYS A 14 -11.06 5.96 6.42
C LYS A 14 -12.42 5.31 6.20
N GLU A 15 -13.38 6.05 5.65
CA GLU A 15 -14.70 5.54 5.32
C GLU A 15 -14.64 4.36 4.32
N LEU A 16 -13.80 4.44 3.29
CA LEU A 16 -13.65 3.36 2.31
C LEU A 16 -12.91 2.16 2.91
N LEU A 17 -11.86 2.41 3.69
CA LEU A 17 -11.12 1.36 4.39
C LEU A 17 -12.05 0.56 5.33
N GLU A 18 -12.84 1.26 6.15
CA GLU A 18 -13.80 0.65 7.08
C GLU A 18 -14.93 -0.08 6.35
N LYS A 19 -15.50 0.54 5.32
CA LYS A 19 -16.63 -0.03 4.57
C LYS A 19 -16.28 -1.39 3.95
N TYR A 20 -15.10 -1.49 3.34
CA TYR A 20 -14.65 -2.68 2.62
C TYR A 20 -13.71 -3.57 3.43
N ASN A 21 -13.49 -3.26 4.71
CA ASN A 21 -12.57 -3.98 5.59
C ASN A 21 -11.17 -4.14 4.96
N ILE A 22 -10.60 -3.03 4.46
CA ILE A 22 -9.27 -2.99 3.86
C ILE A 22 -8.27 -2.55 4.92
N ASP A 23 -7.20 -3.34 5.09
CA ASP A 23 -6.13 -3.02 6.03
C ASP A 23 -4.99 -2.30 5.31
N VAL A 24 -4.30 -1.41 6.03
CA VAL A 24 -3.19 -0.61 5.50
C VAL A 24 -1.90 -1.02 6.21
N ILE A 25 -0.85 -1.29 5.44
CA ILE A 25 0.51 -1.48 5.96
C ILE A 25 1.25 -0.14 5.81
N PRO A 26 1.63 0.53 6.91
CA PRO A 26 2.25 1.85 6.84
C PRO A 26 3.65 1.77 6.22
N LEU A 27 3.96 2.74 5.35
CA LEU A 27 5.34 3.07 5.01
C LEU A 27 5.93 4.01 6.06
N TYR A 28 7.23 4.30 5.92
CA TYR A 28 7.96 5.14 6.86
C TYR A 28 8.28 6.52 6.28
N ILE A 29 8.15 7.54 7.14
CA ILE A 29 8.61 8.91 6.91
C ILE A 29 9.76 9.19 7.88
N HIS A 30 10.88 9.67 7.35
CA HIS A 30 12.03 10.10 8.12
C HIS A 30 12.12 11.63 8.18
N LEU A 31 12.17 12.15 9.40
CA LEU A 31 12.38 13.55 9.72
C LEU A 31 13.73 13.70 10.45
N GLY A 32 14.80 13.87 9.67
CA GLY A 32 16.17 13.83 10.18
C GLY A 32 16.54 12.42 10.61
N ASP A 33 16.86 12.23 11.88
CA ASP A 33 17.24 10.91 12.44
C ASP A 33 16.05 10.15 13.03
N LYS A 34 14.83 10.70 12.95
CA LYS A 34 13.61 10.07 13.47
C LYS A 34 12.81 9.44 12.35
N GLU A 35 12.22 8.29 12.65
CA GLU A 35 11.38 7.50 11.76
C GLU A 35 9.96 7.44 12.35
N TYR A 36 8.96 7.49 11.46
CA TYR A 36 7.54 7.49 11.81
C TYR A 36 6.74 6.67 10.80
N LYS A 37 5.74 5.94 11.26
CA LYS A 37 4.74 5.28 10.42
C LYS A 37 3.77 6.31 9.83
N ASP A 38 3.72 6.34 8.51
CA ASP A 38 2.87 7.24 7.73
C ASP A 38 1.38 6.98 7.99
N GLY A 39 0.62 8.04 8.30
CA GLY A 39 -0.80 7.97 8.63
C GLY A 39 -1.15 7.45 10.02
N GLU A 40 -0.21 6.79 10.71
CA GLU A 40 -0.38 6.29 12.08
C GLU A 40 0.29 7.20 13.13
N GLU A 41 1.58 7.49 12.95
CA GLU A 41 2.39 8.24 13.90
C GLU A 41 2.62 9.68 13.46
N ILE A 42 2.56 9.94 12.15
CA ILE A 42 2.73 11.27 11.59
C ILE A 42 1.78 11.53 10.43
N GLY A 43 1.27 12.76 10.36
CA GLY A 43 0.49 13.25 9.23
C GLY A 43 1.29 14.16 8.30
N ILE A 44 0.80 14.30 7.08
CA ILE A 44 1.43 15.11 6.02
C ILE A 44 1.68 16.58 6.44
N GLN A 45 0.79 17.18 7.23
CA GLN A 45 0.93 18.57 7.69
C GLN A 45 2.13 18.75 8.62
N ASP A 46 2.40 17.76 9.48
CA ASP A 46 3.54 17.79 10.39
C ASP A 46 4.86 17.59 9.63
N ALA A 47 4.86 16.75 8.59
CA ALA A 47 6.01 16.56 7.72
C ALA A 47 6.38 17.85 6.95
N PHE A 48 5.39 18.57 6.41
CA PHE A 48 5.63 19.87 5.75
C PHE A 48 6.12 20.93 6.73
N LYS A 49 5.50 21.04 7.91
CA LYS A 49 5.94 21.96 8.96
C LYS A 49 7.41 21.69 9.36
N TRP A 50 7.77 20.43 9.55
CA TRP A 50 9.14 20.04 9.85
C TRP A 50 10.10 20.44 8.72
N SER A 51 9.70 20.25 7.47
CA SER A 51 10.50 20.65 6.29
C SER A 51 10.77 22.15 6.27
N ASP A 52 9.74 22.96 6.53
CA ASP A 52 9.86 24.42 6.59
C ASP A 52 10.77 24.90 7.72
N GLU A 53 10.70 24.27 8.88
CA GLU A 53 11.54 24.60 10.04
C GLU A 53 13.01 24.22 9.82
N ASN A 54 13.27 23.08 9.16
CA ASN A 54 14.61 22.52 9.02
C ASN A 54 15.28 22.85 7.67
N LYS A 55 14.55 23.47 6.74
CA LYS A 55 15.04 23.84 5.39
C LYS A 55 15.61 22.65 4.61
N THR A 56 15.01 21.48 4.80
CA THR A 56 15.32 20.23 4.09
C THR A 56 14.04 19.44 3.85
N THR A 57 14.05 18.50 2.92
CA THR A 57 12.91 17.63 2.65
C THR A 57 12.90 16.41 3.57
N PRO A 58 11.70 15.89 3.94
CA PRO A 58 11.56 14.56 4.52
C PRO A 58 12.11 13.49 3.58
N LYS A 59 12.51 12.35 4.13
CA LYS A 59 12.77 11.14 3.35
C LYS A 59 11.70 10.09 3.64
N THR A 60 11.60 9.09 2.78
CA THR A 60 10.67 7.98 2.94
C THR A 60 11.39 6.66 2.81
N ALA A 61 10.81 5.61 3.40
CA ALA A 61 11.24 4.24 3.23
C ALA A 61 10.03 3.31 3.05
N ALA A 62 10.26 2.17 2.38
CA ALA A 62 9.30 1.09 2.33
C ALA A 62 8.99 0.56 3.74
N CYS A 63 7.89 -0.16 3.91
CA CYS A 63 7.63 -0.92 5.14
C CYS A 63 8.76 -1.94 5.42
N SER A 64 8.82 -2.46 6.65
CA SER A 64 9.73 -3.55 7.00
C SER A 64 9.09 -4.92 6.70
N VAL A 65 9.90 -5.96 6.49
CA VAL A 65 9.39 -7.34 6.37
C VAL A 65 8.60 -7.75 7.62
N ASP A 66 9.12 -7.42 8.81
CA ASP A 66 8.46 -7.71 10.09
C ASP A 66 7.07 -7.07 10.22
N ASP A 67 6.87 -5.84 9.72
CA ASP A 67 5.56 -5.20 9.75
C ASP A 67 4.56 -5.94 8.85
N VAL A 68 5.01 -6.39 7.67
CA VAL A 68 4.18 -7.16 6.74
C VAL A 68 3.81 -8.52 7.35
N ILE A 69 4.79 -9.23 7.92
CA ILE A 69 4.56 -10.52 8.57
C ILE A 69 3.52 -10.39 9.67
N LYS A 70 3.69 -9.41 10.58
CA LYS A 70 2.73 -9.16 11.67
C LYS A 70 1.32 -8.84 11.17
N ALA A 71 1.20 -8.13 10.05
CA ALA A 71 -0.09 -7.77 9.47
C ALA A 71 -0.79 -8.99 8.84
N ILE A 72 -0.04 -9.89 8.20
CA ILE A 72 -0.58 -11.02 7.43
C ILE A 72 -0.72 -12.30 8.30
N GLU A 73 0.06 -12.45 9.37
CA GLU A 73 0.10 -13.65 10.22
C GLU A 73 -1.29 -14.17 10.66
N PRO A 74 -2.25 -13.32 11.10
CA PRO A 74 -3.59 -13.80 11.46
C PRO A 74 -4.34 -14.47 10.30
N TYR A 75 -4.11 -14.02 9.06
CA TYR A 75 -4.77 -14.55 7.87
C TYR A 75 -4.17 -15.90 7.45
N LYS A 76 -2.85 -16.06 7.64
CA LYS A 76 -2.19 -17.36 7.50
C LYS A 76 -2.76 -18.38 8.48
N GLU A 77 -2.97 -18.01 9.73
CA GLU A 77 -3.56 -18.92 10.74
C GLU A 77 -4.99 -19.36 10.38
N SER A 78 -5.75 -18.49 9.74
CA SER A 78 -7.10 -18.80 9.25
C SER A 78 -7.14 -19.51 7.89
N GLY A 79 -6.03 -19.53 7.14
CA GLY A 79 -5.97 -20.06 5.79
C GLY A 79 -6.68 -19.18 4.74
N ASP A 80 -6.70 -17.86 4.96
CA ASP A 80 -7.34 -16.90 4.07
C ASP A 80 -6.36 -16.36 3.01
N ASP A 81 -6.84 -16.19 1.78
CA ASP A 81 -6.06 -15.55 0.73
C ASP A 81 -5.96 -14.05 0.99
N VAL A 82 -4.78 -13.49 0.72
CA VAL A 82 -4.46 -12.08 0.93
C VAL A 82 -4.06 -11.46 -0.40
N ILE A 83 -4.70 -10.36 -0.78
CA ILE A 83 -4.30 -9.55 -1.93
C ILE A 83 -3.75 -8.22 -1.42
N VAL A 84 -2.49 -7.93 -1.74
CA VAL A 84 -1.80 -6.72 -1.28
C VAL A 84 -1.53 -5.80 -2.47
N PHE A 85 -2.11 -4.60 -2.46
CA PHE A 85 -1.85 -3.56 -3.46
C PHE A 85 -0.75 -2.62 -3.00
N THR A 86 0.31 -2.51 -3.80
CA THR A 86 1.44 -1.64 -3.50
C THR A 86 1.52 -0.46 -4.45
N ILE A 87 2.16 0.63 -4.03
CA ILE A 87 2.69 1.67 -4.92
C ILE A 87 3.56 1.03 -5.99
N SER A 88 3.63 1.68 -7.15
CA SER A 88 4.47 1.26 -8.28
C SER A 88 5.83 0.73 -7.83
N GLY A 89 6.18 -0.47 -8.30
CA GLY A 89 7.49 -1.07 -8.06
C GLY A 89 8.66 -0.25 -8.66
N GLU A 90 8.37 0.68 -9.56
CA GLU A 90 9.33 1.65 -10.10
C GLU A 90 9.58 2.84 -9.14
N MET A 91 8.74 3.03 -8.11
CA MET A 91 8.81 4.14 -7.16
C MET A 91 9.25 3.71 -5.75
N SER A 92 9.00 2.46 -5.37
CA SER A 92 9.29 1.97 -4.02
C SER A 92 9.69 0.49 -4.01
N SER A 93 10.53 0.11 -3.06
CA SER A 93 10.87 -1.28 -2.79
C SER A 93 9.77 -2.05 -2.04
N THR A 94 8.65 -1.39 -1.67
CA THR A 94 7.53 -2.00 -0.95
C THR A 94 7.03 -3.28 -1.62
N LEU A 95 6.90 -3.29 -2.96
CA LEU A 95 6.54 -4.49 -3.72
C LEU A 95 7.42 -5.70 -3.40
N GLN A 96 8.74 -5.48 -3.30
CA GLN A 96 9.69 -6.55 -3.01
C GLN A 96 9.64 -6.96 -1.54
N VAL A 97 9.46 -6.00 -0.62
CA VAL A 97 9.29 -6.29 0.82
C VAL A 97 8.08 -7.20 1.05
N MET A 98 6.94 -6.90 0.41
CA MET A 98 5.73 -7.74 0.53
C MET A 98 5.96 -9.18 0.05
N ARG A 99 6.70 -9.35 -1.05
CA ARG A 99 7.04 -10.69 -1.58
C ARG A 99 8.00 -11.45 -0.66
N MET A 100 9.05 -10.77 -0.17
CA MET A 100 9.99 -11.38 0.78
C MET A 100 9.28 -11.83 2.06
N ALA A 101 8.34 -11.02 2.58
CA ALA A 101 7.55 -11.40 3.75
C ALA A 101 6.69 -12.65 3.49
N ALA A 102 6.02 -12.72 2.33
CA ALA A 102 5.24 -13.89 1.96
C ALA A 102 6.09 -15.18 1.86
N GLU A 103 7.28 -15.08 1.25
CA GLU A 103 8.25 -16.19 1.16
C GLU A 103 8.80 -16.59 2.53
N GLU A 104 9.16 -15.63 3.39
CA GLU A 104 9.65 -15.91 4.75
C GLU A 104 8.58 -16.57 5.63
N MET A 105 7.31 -16.24 5.38
CA MET A 105 6.18 -16.89 6.01
C MET A 105 5.86 -18.26 5.39
N GLU A 106 6.51 -18.72 4.31
CA GLU A 106 6.11 -19.92 3.55
C GLU A 106 4.60 -19.88 3.22
N TYR A 107 4.11 -18.71 2.78
CA TYR A 107 2.70 -18.44 2.51
C TYR A 107 2.47 -17.73 1.16
N GLU A 108 3.47 -17.77 0.28
CA GLU A 108 3.48 -17.10 -1.02
C GLU A 108 2.39 -17.59 -2.00
N ASP A 109 1.88 -18.81 -1.83
CA ASP A 109 0.77 -19.35 -2.63
C ASP A 109 -0.59 -18.71 -2.27
N HIS A 110 -0.68 -18.05 -1.11
CA HIS A 110 -1.88 -17.39 -0.62
C HIS A 110 -1.76 -15.86 -0.53
N VAL A 111 -0.57 -15.30 -0.76
CA VAL A 111 -0.32 -13.85 -0.72
C VAL A 111 -0.05 -13.32 -2.13
N PHE A 112 -1.08 -12.70 -2.70
CA PHE A 112 -1.06 -12.14 -4.05
C PHE A 112 -0.63 -10.68 -4.00
N VAL A 113 0.66 -10.43 -4.23
CA VAL A 113 1.23 -9.08 -4.24
C VAL A 113 1.07 -8.42 -5.62
N ILE A 114 0.29 -7.35 -5.68
CA ILE A 114 -0.02 -6.58 -6.88
C ILE A 114 0.84 -5.31 -6.94
N ASP A 115 1.64 -5.19 -8.01
CA ASP A 115 2.24 -3.92 -8.42
C ASP A 115 1.18 -3.08 -9.13
N SER A 116 0.68 -2.03 -8.47
CA SER A 116 -0.35 -1.17 -9.06
C SER A 116 0.13 -0.40 -10.29
N ARG A 117 1.47 -0.24 -10.44
CA ARG A 117 2.11 0.68 -11.39
C ARG A 117 1.55 2.09 -11.30
N ASN A 118 1.06 2.47 -10.12
CA ASN A 118 0.39 3.73 -9.86
C ASN A 118 0.75 4.25 -8.46
N LEU A 119 0.15 5.37 -8.08
CA LEU A 119 0.25 5.97 -6.75
C LEU A 119 -1.09 6.61 -6.37
N SER A 120 -1.31 6.86 -5.08
CA SER A 120 -2.50 7.55 -4.57
C SER A 120 -3.79 6.89 -5.06
N THR A 121 -4.80 7.70 -5.37
CA THR A 121 -6.11 7.28 -5.90
C THR A 121 -6.05 6.36 -7.12
N GLY A 122 -4.94 6.36 -7.88
CA GLY A 122 -4.74 5.41 -8.97
C GLY A 122 -4.58 3.95 -8.50
N ILE A 123 -4.01 3.75 -7.31
CA ILE A 123 -4.03 2.47 -6.59
C ILE A 123 -5.44 2.21 -6.06
N GLY A 124 -6.03 3.22 -5.43
CA GLY A 124 -7.38 3.17 -4.85
C GLY A 124 -8.43 2.64 -5.82
N LEU A 125 -8.43 3.09 -7.08
CA LEU A 125 -9.36 2.60 -8.12
C LEU A 125 -9.27 1.09 -8.36
N LEU A 126 -8.06 0.52 -8.30
CA LEU A 126 -7.86 -0.92 -8.45
C LEU A 126 -8.34 -1.69 -7.22
N ILE A 127 -8.07 -1.13 -6.03
CA ILE A 127 -8.51 -1.68 -4.74
C ILE A 127 -10.03 -1.71 -4.66
N MET A 128 -10.73 -0.65 -5.09
CA MET A 128 -12.20 -0.60 -5.02
C MET A 128 -12.85 -1.71 -5.84
N GLU A 129 -12.35 -1.97 -7.05
CA GLU A 129 -12.84 -3.07 -7.87
C GLU A 129 -12.59 -4.42 -7.20
N ALA A 130 -11.38 -4.64 -6.69
CA ALA A 130 -11.01 -5.88 -6.01
C ALA A 130 -11.86 -6.12 -4.75
N ALA A 131 -12.13 -5.07 -3.98
CA ALA A 131 -12.95 -5.13 -2.78
C ALA A 131 -14.41 -5.51 -3.10
N VAL A 132 -15.01 -4.93 -4.14
CA VAL A 132 -16.36 -5.31 -4.60
C VAL A 132 -16.39 -6.77 -5.05
N MET A 133 -15.39 -7.21 -5.81
CA MET A 133 -15.30 -8.61 -6.23
C MET A 133 -15.13 -9.58 -5.05
N ALA A 134 -14.35 -9.20 -4.03
CA ALA A 134 -14.19 -9.98 -2.82
C ALA A 134 -15.51 -10.10 -2.03
N GLU A 135 -16.30 -9.02 -1.92
CA GLU A 135 -17.64 -9.05 -1.32
C GLU A 135 -18.60 -9.97 -2.11
N ASP A 136 -18.47 -10.01 -3.44
CA ASP A 136 -19.22 -10.91 -4.32
C ASP A 136 -18.75 -12.38 -4.25
N GLY A 137 -17.76 -12.69 -3.41
CA GLY A 137 -17.27 -14.04 -3.16
C GLY A 137 -16.36 -14.59 -4.26
N LYS A 138 -15.72 -13.73 -5.05
CA LYS A 138 -14.72 -14.12 -6.05
C LYS A 138 -13.46 -14.66 -5.41
N SER A 139 -12.81 -15.63 -6.07
CA SER A 139 -11.52 -16.15 -5.60
C SER A 139 -10.41 -15.12 -5.80
N ALA A 140 -9.29 -15.27 -5.07
CA ALA A 140 -8.17 -14.37 -5.21
C ALA A 140 -7.59 -14.36 -6.64
N GLU A 141 -7.55 -15.52 -7.31
CA GLU A 141 -7.09 -15.64 -8.70
C GLU A 141 -8.02 -14.93 -9.69
N GLU A 142 -9.34 -15.04 -9.51
CA GLU A 142 -10.32 -14.30 -10.32
C GLU A 142 -10.12 -12.78 -10.18
N ILE A 143 -9.91 -12.30 -8.95
CA ILE A 143 -9.69 -10.89 -8.64
C ILE A 143 -8.37 -10.41 -9.25
N VAL A 144 -7.27 -11.13 -9.01
CA VAL A 144 -5.94 -10.78 -9.52
C VAL A 144 -5.94 -10.75 -11.05
N ALA A 145 -6.56 -11.75 -11.70
CA ALA A 145 -6.67 -11.77 -13.16
C ALA A 145 -7.40 -10.53 -13.68
N LYS A 146 -8.51 -10.14 -13.03
CA LYS A 146 -9.30 -8.99 -13.46
C LYS A 146 -8.58 -7.66 -13.21
N VAL A 147 -7.98 -7.49 -12.05
CA VAL A 147 -7.21 -6.30 -11.69
C VAL A 147 -6.04 -6.10 -12.65
N ASN A 148 -5.36 -7.16 -13.06
CA ASN A 148 -4.27 -7.09 -14.04
C ASN A 148 -4.72 -6.55 -15.41
N GLU A 149 -5.99 -6.74 -15.81
CA GLU A 149 -6.56 -6.11 -17.01
C GLU A 149 -6.80 -4.59 -16.84
N TYR A 150 -6.91 -4.11 -15.61
CA TYR A 150 -7.22 -2.71 -15.28
C TYR A 150 -5.98 -1.87 -14.99
N ILE A 151 -4.90 -2.46 -14.47
CA ILE A 151 -3.60 -1.77 -14.26
C ILE A 151 -3.21 -0.90 -15.46
N PRO A 152 -3.14 -1.39 -16.72
CA PRO A 152 -2.71 -0.54 -17.85
C PRO A 152 -3.73 0.54 -18.25
N LYS A 153 -4.95 0.51 -17.70
CA LYS A 153 -6.03 1.46 -17.96
C LYS A 153 -6.14 2.53 -16.88
N SER A 154 -5.61 2.28 -15.68
CA SER A 154 -5.55 3.26 -14.59
C SER A 154 -4.44 4.27 -14.87
N ARG A 155 -4.78 5.56 -14.83
CA ARG A 155 -3.83 6.66 -15.07
C ARG A 155 -4.04 7.73 -14.01
N ALA A 156 -2.97 8.06 -13.28
CA ALA A 156 -2.94 9.24 -12.42
C ALA A 156 -2.30 10.41 -13.17
N SER A 157 -2.82 11.61 -12.94
CA SER A 157 -2.24 12.86 -13.41
C SER A 157 -2.47 13.91 -12.34
N PHE A 158 -1.43 14.65 -12.01
CA PHE A 158 -1.46 15.65 -10.95
C PHE A 158 -0.63 16.86 -11.37
N VAL A 159 -0.92 18.00 -10.74
CA VAL A 159 -0.18 19.25 -10.91
C VAL A 159 0.39 19.62 -9.55
N ILE A 160 1.66 20.01 -9.54
CA ILE A 160 2.39 20.40 -8.34
C ILE A 160 2.74 21.87 -8.38
N ASP A 161 2.81 22.50 -7.21
CA ASP A 161 3.25 23.89 -7.09
C ASP A 161 4.78 24.02 -7.23
N THR A 162 5.53 22.97 -6.88
CA THR A 162 7.01 22.99 -6.88
C THR A 162 7.60 21.61 -7.10
N LEU A 163 8.77 21.57 -7.77
CA LEU A 163 9.57 20.35 -7.99
C LEU A 163 10.52 20.03 -6.84
N VAL A 164 10.63 20.89 -5.82
CA VAL A 164 11.59 20.73 -4.70
C VAL A 164 11.49 19.36 -4.01
N TYR A 165 10.28 18.81 -3.91
CA TYR A 165 10.02 17.52 -3.24
C TYR A 165 10.14 16.30 -4.17
N LEU A 166 10.42 16.50 -5.46
CA LEU A 166 10.53 15.44 -6.47
C LEU A 166 11.91 15.35 -7.14
N ALA A 167 12.82 16.27 -6.79
CA ALA A 167 14.15 16.41 -7.40
C ALA A 167 15.21 15.53 -6.74
#